data_AF-A0A844M320-F1
#
_entry.id   AF-A0A844M320-F1
#
_cell.length_a   1.000
_cell.length_b   1.000
_cell.length_c   1.000
_cell.angle_alpha   90.00
_cell.angle_beta   90.00
_cell.angle_gamma   90.00
#
_symmetry.space_group_name_H-M   'P 1'
#
loop_
_entity.id
_entity.type
_entity.pdbx_description
1 polymer ?
#
loop_
_entity_poly.entity_id
_entity_poly.type
_entity_poly.pdbx_seq_one_letter_code
_entity_poly.pdbx_strand_id
1 'polypeptide(L)'
;MKNILFLVTGMSPQIITETIWALACNPKRKVQWIPDEVYVLTTQIGINQIQERLFNKGVFDNLKTDYPQLRDIKFDSSSLMGVEVDGEVLDDIKTPEHNEAMADTLCELVRGLTESTDTALHVSIAGGRKTMGFYAGYALSLYGRPQDRLSHVLITEQFEQAINFFYPTPYSYLVSNKNEVVVGDANNADVWLSEIPFVRMRSLLDEESILSNKGFSEIVATIDKSLKPIQLQIINNDERKVFIGNDFCKLSPKEFSLYLVAAELRLLGETLRYPSKDIDGDTIDSKHMKRFNEVYNQHKSINAVDEVIVDYDYFSNTLSTIKRKFKKAFGIKLTEQIAIQKDGESGGFGILISERDISII
;
A
#
# COMPACT_ATOMS: atom_id res chain seq x y z
N MET A 1 -21.56 -1.65 -9.85
CA MET A 1 -20.73 -1.38 -8.66
C MET A 1 -21.25 -2.16 -7.47
N LYS A 2 -20.44 -3.11 -7.01
CA LYS A 2 -20.72 -4.04 -5.91
C LYS A 2 -20.20 -3.49 -4.59
N ASN A 3 -21.01 -3.51 -3.56
CA ASN A 3 -20.68 -3.05 -2.22
C ASN A 3 -20.09 -4.20 -1.39
N ILE A 4 -18.90 -3.98 -0.84
CA ILE A 4 -18.21 -4.97 0.00
C ILE A 4 -17.99 -4.37 1.37
N LEU A 5 -18.53 -5.01 2.41
CA LEU A 5 -18.24 -4.66 3.80
C LEU A 5 -17.10 -5.54 4.30
N PHE A 6 -16.00 -4.93 4.73
CA PHE A 6 -14.90 -5.63 5.37
C PHE A 6 -14.80 -5.22 6.84
N LEU A 7 -14.74 -6.18 7.75
CA LEU A 7 -14.62 -5.91 9.18
C LEU A 7 -13.41 -6.64 9.78
N VAL A 8 -12.78 -6.00 10.74
CA VAL A 8 -11.95 -6.70 11.73
C VAL A 8 -12.78 -6.95 12.98
N THR A 9 -12.72 -8.18 13.51
CA THR A 9 -13.52 -8.55 14.68
C THR A 9 -12.70 -9.28 15.74
N GLY A 10 -13.12 -9.13 16.99
CA GLY A 10 -12.60 -9.89 18.12
C GLY A 10 -13.61 -10.95 18.55
N MET A 11 -13.77 -11.13 19.87
CA MET A 11 -14.70 -12.11 20.45
C MET A 11 -16.18 -11.69 20.39
N SER A 12 -16.48 -10.46 19.97
CA SER A 12 -17.82 -9.90 19.94
C SER A 12 -18.37 -9.83 18.51
N PRO A 13 -19.01 -10.89 17.99
CA PRO A 13 -19.51 -10.92 16.62
C PRO A 13 -20.68 -9.94 16.37
N GLN A 14 -21.34 -9.47 17.42
CA GLN A 14 -22.41 -8.46 17.36
C GLN A 14 -21.99 -7.18 16.62
N ILE A 15 -20.70 -6.83 16.61
CA ILE A 15 -20.21 -5.68 15.87
C ILE A 15 -20.50 -5.76 14.35
N ILE A 16 -20.61 -6.97 13.81
CA ILE A 16 -20.93 -7.22 12.40
C ILE A 16 -22.38 -6.81 12.13
N THR A 17 -23.31 -7.32 12.94
CA THR A 17 -24.74 -7.04 12.79
C THR A 17 -25.07 -5.58 13.12
N GLU A 18 -24.42 -5.00 14.13
CA GLU A 18 -24.50 -3.56 14.46
C GLU A 18 -24.05 -2.69 13.28
N THR A 19 -22.90 -3.03 12.66
CA THR A 19 -22.37 -2.29 11.51
C THR A 19 -23.31 -2.39 10.30
N ILE A 20 -23.79 -3.60 9.97
CA ILE A 20 -24.73 -3.82 8.86
C ILE A 20 -26.02 -3.04 9.10
N TRP A 21 -26.60 -3.12 10.30
CA TRP A 21 -27.81 -2.38 10.63
C TRP A 21 -27.59 -0.87 10.51
N ALA A 22 -26.48 -0.35 11.04
CA ALA A 22 -26.18 1.08 11.01
C ALA A 22 -25.99 1.63 9.59
N LEU A 23 -25.49 0.80 8.67
CA LEU A 23 -25.28 1.13 7.26
C LEU A 23 -26.56 1.04 6.42
N ALA A 24 -27.37 -0.01 6.64
CA ALA A 24 -28.41 -0.44 5.71
C ALA A 24 -29.85 -0.32 6.24
N CYS A 25 -30.02 -0.18 7.56
CA CYS A 25 -31.33 -0.24 8.22
C CYS A 25 -31.65 0.98 9.07
N ASN A 26 -30.63 1.73 9.52
CA ASN A 26 -30.84 2.85 10.44
C ASN A 26 -31.71 3.94 9.80
N PRO A 27 -32.93 4.19 10.31
CA PRO A 27 -33.86 5.16 9.71
C PRO A 27 -33.34 6.60 9.81
N LYS A 28 -32.39 6.88 10.71
CA LYS A 28 -31.75 8.20 10.85
C LYS A 28 -30.71 8.48 9.76
N ARG A 29 -30.28 7.46 9.00
CA ARG A 29 -29.27 7.60 7.94
C ARG A 29 -29.94 8.07 6.64
N LYS A 30 -29.43 9.15 6.06
CA LYS A 30 -29.98 9.74 4.81
C LYS A 30 -29.86 8.83 3.60
N VAL A 31 -28.74 8.12 3.48
CA VAL A 31 -28.45 7.21 2.37
C VAL A 31 -28.08 5.86 2.96
N GLN A 32 -28.95 4.88 2.76
CA GLN A 32 -28.66 3.50 3.13
C GLN A 32 -27.57 2.96 2.20
N TRP A 33 -26.63 2.24 2.79
CA TRP A 33 -25.58 1.52 2.07
C TRP A 33 -25.72 0.05 2.42
N ILE A 34 -26.15 -0.75 1.44
CA ILE A 34 -26.40 -2.19 1.63
C ILE A 34 -25.21 -2.94 1.04
N PRO A 35 -24.48 -3.74 1.83
CA PRO A 35 -23.41 -4.58 1.28
C PRO A 35 -23.99 -5.70 0.42
N ASP A 36 -23.33 -6.05 -0.67
CA ASP A 36 -23.61 -7.29 -1.40
C ASP A 36 -22.89 -8.48 -0.73
N GLU A 37 -21.69 -8.22 -0.20
CA GLU A 37 -20.84 -9.22 0.46
C GLU A 37 -20.23 -8.66 1.74
N VAL A 38 -20.05 -9.54 2.72
CA VAL A 38 -19.41 -9.22 4.00
C VAL A 38 -18.21 -10.14 4.19
N TYR A 39 -17.04 -9.57 4.40
CA TYR A 39 -15.82 -10.29 4.74
C TYR A 39 -15.33 -9.90 6.12
N VAL A 40 -14.81 -10.87 6.88
CA VAL A 40 -14.33 -10.64 8.23
C VAL A 40 -12.93 -11.20 8.40
N LEU A 41 -11.99 -10.38 8.88
CA LEU A 41 -10.71 -10.87 9.39
C LEU A 41 -10.77 -10.98 10.92
N THR A 42 -10.43 -12.15 11.44
CA THR A 42 -10.38 -12.42 12.88
C THR A 42 -9.41 -13.56 13.22
N THR A 43 -9.36 -13.97 14.49
CA THR A 43 -8.58 -15.13 14.97
C THR A 43 -9.47 -16.36 15.03
N GLN A 44 -8.92 -17.56 15.25
CA GLN A 44 -9.71 -18.80 15.32
C GLN A 44 -10.83 -18.72 16.36
N ILE A 45 -10.57 -18.09 17.50
CA ILE A 45 -11.60 -17.85 18.53
C ILE A 45 -12.75 -16.99 17.98
N GLY A 46 -12.44 -15.94 17.22
CA GLY A 46 -13.44 -15.08 16.59
C GLY A 46 -14.25 -15.80 15.52
N ILE A 47 -13.60 -16.62 14.68
CA ILE A 47 -14.27 -17.48 13.68
C ILE A 47 -15.31 -18.36 14.37
N ASN A 48 -14.92 -19.04 15.44
CA ASN A 48 -15.81 -19.92 16.20
C ASN A 48 -17.01 -19.15 16.79
N GLN A 49 -16.78 -17.93 17.31
CA GLN A 49 -17.86 -17.09 17.85
C GLN A 49 -18.85 -16.62 16.76
N ILE A 50 -18.34 -16.27 15.58
CA ILE A 50 -19.19 -15.87 14.44
C ILE A 50 -20.01 -17.05 13.95
N GLN A 51 -19.38 -18.19 13.72
CA GLN A 51 -20.08 -19.40 13.28
C GLN A 51 -21.16 -19.81 14.27
N GLU A 52 -20.83 -19.87 15.56
CA GLU A 52 -21.80 -20.29 16.57
C GLU A 52 -22.95 -19.30 16.74
N ARG A 53 -22.65 -18.01 16.87
CA ARG A 53 -23.68 -17.01 17.21
C ARG A 53 -24.44 -16.52 15.99
N LEU A 54 -23.74 -16.18 14.90
CA LEU A 54 -24.37 -15.57 13.73
C LEU A 54 -24.98 -16.61 12.78
N PHE A 55 -24.31 -17.77 12.60
CA PHE A 55 -24.76 -18.80 11.66
C PHE A 55 -25.57 -19.90 12.35
N ASN A 56 -24.99 -20.66 13.30
CA ASN A 56 -25.66 -21.81 13.92
C ASN A 56 -26.91 -21.43 14.71
N LYS A 57 -26.84 -20.33 15.49
CA LYS A 57 -27.98 -19.78 16.23
C LYS A 57 -28.92 -18.92 15.37
N GLY A 58 -28.62 -18.74 14.09
CA GLY A 58 -29.50 -18.05 13.13
C GLY A 58 -29.66 -16.54 13.38
N VAL A 59 -28.78 -15.89 14.14
CA VAL A 59 -28.91 -14.44 14.40
C VAL A 59 -28.84 -13.63 13.11
N PHE A 60 -27.99 -14.03 12.15
CA PHE A 60 -27.91 -13.33 10.87
C PHE A 60 -29.16 -13.55 10.00
N ASP A 61 -29.76 -14.74 10.05
CA ASP A 61 -31.02 -15.02 9.36
C ASP A 61 -32.20 -14.26 9.98
N ASN A 62 -32.21 -14.10 11.31
CA ASN A 62 -33.17 -13.26 12.01
C ASN A 62 -33.02 -11.80 11.58
N LEU A 63 -31.79 -11.29 11.48
CA LEU A 63 -31.52 -9.93 10.98
C LEU A 63 -32.09 -9.73 9.57
N LYS A 64 -31.91 -10.70 8.67
CA LYS A 64 -32.49 -10.66 7.31
C LYS A 64 -34.01 -10.74 7.29
N THR A 65 -34.59 -11.48 8.23
CA THR A 65 -36.05 -11.60 8.37
C THR A 65 -36.65 -10.28 8.87
N ASP A 66 -36.00 -9.67 9.85
CA ASP A 66 -36.40 -8.38 10.43
C ASP A 66 -36.24 -7.22 9.45
N TYR A 67 -35.23 -7.30 8.58
CA TYR A 67 -34.90 -6.29 7.59
C TYR A 67 -34.76 -6.89 6.18
N PRO A 68 -35.88 -7.04 5.43
CA PRO A 68 -35.91 -7.76 4.16
C PRO A 68 -34.98 -7.22 3.07
N GLN A 69 -34.57 -5.95 3.14
CA GLN A 69 -33.59 -5.38 2.21
C GLN A 69 -32.20 -6.02 2.32
N LEU A 70 -31.94 -6.77 3.40
CA LEU A 70 -30.68 -7.48 3.64
C LEU A 70 -30.68 -8.92 3.08
N ARG A 71 -31.79 -9.36 2.46
CA ARG A 71 -31.98 -10.78 2.07
C ARG A 71 -30.82 -11.32 1.23
N ASP A 72 -30.35 -10.52 0.28
CA ASP A 72 -29.39 -10.93 -0.74
C ASP A 72 -27.92 -10.72 -0.31
N ILE A 73 -27.66 -10.24 0.92
CA ILE A 73 -26.29 -10.14 1.47
C ILE A 73 -25.68 -11.54 1.54
N LYS A 74 -24.51 -11.73 0.93
CA LYS A 74 -23.72 -12.95 1.09
C LYS A 74 -22.77 -12.80 2.27
N PHE A 75 -22.98 -13.63 3.27
CA PHE A 75 -22.10 -13.73 4.43
C PHE A 75 -22.24 -15.14 5.01
N ASP A 76 -21.19 -15.94 4.86
CA ASP A 76 -21.13 -17.32 5.30
C ASP A 76 -19.69 -17.67 5.75
N SER A 77 -19.45 -18.94 6.10
CA SER A 77 -18.15 -19.41 6.58
C SER A 77 -16.99 -19.17 5.60
N SER A 78 -17.25 -19.09 4.28
CA SER A 78 -16.21 -18.80 3.27
C SER A 78 -15.75 -17.34 3.30
N SER A 79 -16.50 -16.46 3.98
CA SER A 79 -16.18 -15.05 4.11
C SER A 79 -15.37 -14.71 5.37
N LEU A 80 -15.04 -15.74 6.16
CA LEU A 80 -14.25 -15.61 7.39
C LEU A 80 -12.79 -15.91 7.09
N MET A 81 -11.95 -14.89 7.23
CA MET A 81 -10.51 -14.98 7.05
C MET A 81 -9.82 -15.04 8.41
N GLY A 82 -8.87 -15.96 8.54
CA GLY A 82 -7.99 -16.09 9.70
C GLY A 82 -6.70 -15.30 9.51
N VAL A 83 -6.10 -14.83 10.61
CA VAL A 83 -4.69 -14.47 10.59
C VAL A 83 -3.87 -15.75 10.66
N GLU A 84 -3.09 -16.03 9.62
CA GLU A 84 -2.29 -17.24 9.49
C GLU A 84 -0.80 -16.98 9.79
N VAL A 85 -0.16 -17.93 10.48
CA VAL A 85 1.29 -18.02 10.64
C VAL A 85 1.68 -19.48 10.39
N ASP A 86 2.66 -19.71 9.52
CA ASP A 86 3.12 -21.06 9.13
C ASP A 86 1.99 -22.00 8.65
N GLY A 87 0.95 -21.43 8.03
CA GLY A 87 -0.21 -22.18 7.49
C GLY A 87 -1.29 -22.53 8.51
N GLU A 88 -1.16 -22.06 9.75
CA GLU A 88 -2.14 -22.27 10.83
C GLU A 88 -2.81 -20.96 11.23
N VAL A 89 -4.12 -20.98 11.41
CA VAL A 89 -4.88 -19.82 11.89
C VAL A 89 -4.59 -19.61 13.37
N LEU A 90 -4.17 -18.40 13.73
CA LEU A 90 -3.86 -18.06 15.12
C LEU A 90 -5.11 -18.09 16.00
N ASP A 91 -5.00 -18.70 17.19
CA ASP A 91 -6.04 -18.59 18.24
C ASP A 91 -6.21 -17.14 18.71
N ASP A 92 -5.10 -16.42 18.88
CA ASP A 92 -5.05 -15.03 19.33
C ASP A 92 -3.75 -14.34 18.90
N ILE A 93 -3.78 -13.01 18.78
CA ILE A 93 -2.64 -12.16 18.43
C ILE A 93 -1.94 -11.71 19.71
N LYS A 94 -0.80 -12.32 20.03
CA LYS A 94 -0.11 -12.13 21.31
C LYS A 94 1.35 -11.68 21.20
N THR A 95 2.02 -11.92 20.08
CA THR A 95 3.43 -11.58 19.88
C THR A 95 3.61 -10.50 18.81
N PRO A 96 4.80 -9.88 18.71
CA PRO A 96 5.14 -8.98 17.59
C PRO A 96 4.98 -9.66 16.23
N GLU A 97 5.41 -10.90 16.10
CA GLU A 97 5.33 -11.68 14.86
C GLU A 97 3.87 -11.93 14.46
N HIS A 98 2.99 -12.21 15.43
CA HIS A 98 1.54 -12.33 15.15
C HIS A 98 0.95 -10.98 14.67
N ASN A 99 1.44 -9.85 15.19
CA ASN A 99 0.97 -8.54 14.73
C ASN A 99 1.48 -8.21 13.33
N GLU A 100 2.70 -8.61 12.98
CA GLU A 100 3.25 -8.45 11.64
C GLU A 100 2.48 -9.29 10.61
N ALA A 101 2.25 -10.58 10.91
CA ALA A 101 1.43 -11.45 10.07
C ALA A 101 0.00 -10.91 9.87
N MET A 102 -0.60 -10.36 10.93
CA MET A 102 -1.91 -9.70 10.83
C MET A 102 -1.88 -8.44 9.96
N ALA A 103 -0.82 -7.63 10.04
CA ALA A 103 -0.67 -6.42 9.22
C ALA A 103 -0.50 -6.77 7.73
N ASP A 104 0.28 -7.81 7.43
CA ASP A 104 0.47 -8.33 6.07
C ASP A 104 -0.84 -8.87 5.51
N THR A 105 -1.54 -9.72 6.28
CA THR A 105 -2.85 -10.29 5.90
C THR A 105 -3.87 -9.18 5.59
N LEU A 106 -3.93 -8.14 6.44
CA LEU A 106 -4.81 -6.99 6.20
C LEU A 106 -4.47 -6.24 4.92
N CYS A 107 -3.18 -6.03 4.64
CA CYS A 107 -2.75 -5.36 3.43
C CYS A 107 -3.11 -6.17 2.18
N GLU A 108 -2.89 -7.49 2.21
CA GLU A 108 -3.25 -8.37 1.10
C GLU A 108 -4.75 -8.39 0.84
N LEU A 109 -5.56 -8.53 1.89
CA LEU A 109 -7.02 -8.53 1.78
C LEU A 109 -7.54 -7.20 1.24
N VAL A 110 -7.12 -6.07 1.83
CA VAL A 110 -7.60 -4.75 1.37
C VAL A 110 -7.11 -4.44 -0.03
N ARG A 111 -5.88 -4.84 -0.40
CA ARG A 111 -5.39 -4.74 -1.78
C ARG A 111 -6.31 -5.52 -2.72
N GLY A 112 -6.54 -6.80 -2.46
CA GLY A 112 -7.39 -7.66 -3.30
C GLY A 112 -8.82 -7.14 -3.44
N LEU A 113 -9.44 -6.72 -2.32
CA LEU A 113 -10.81 -6.19 -2.32
C LEU A 113 -10.94 -4.84 -3.06
N THR A 114 -9.83 -4.14 -3.32
CA THR A 114 -9.78 -2.87 -4.03
C THR A 114 -9.18 -2.95 -5.44
N GLU A 115 -8.91 -4.16 -5.96
CA GLU A 115 -8.39 -4.36 -7.32
C GLU A 115 -9.40 -3.96 -8.40
N SER A 116 -10.65 -4.44 -8.29
CA SER A 116 -11.70 -4.20 -9.30
C SER A 116 -12.33 -2.83 -9.14
N THR A 117 -12.27 -1.97 -10.15
CA THR A 117 -12.89 -0.62 -10.14
C THR A 117 -14.42 -0.62 -10.02
N ASP A 118 -15.09 -1.77 -10.23
CA ASP A 118 -16.54 -1.93 -10.06
C ASP A 118 -16.92 -2.39 -8.65
N THR A 119 -16.05 -2.24 -7.66
CA THR A 119 -16.38 -2.43 -6.24
C THR A 119 -16.29 -1.13 -5.45
N ALA A 120 -17.04 -1.06 -4.35
CA ALA A 120 -16.88 -0.06 -3.30
C ALA A 120 -16.67 -0.80 -1.97
N LEU A 121 -15.52 -0.59 -1.35
CA LEU A 121 -15.14 -1.21 -0.09
C LEU A 121 -15.51 -0.28 1.09
N HIS A 122 -16.25 -0.79 2.06
CA HIS A 122 -16.47 -0.12 3.34
C HIS A 122 -15.77 -0.92 4.43
N VAL A 123 -14.79 -0.33 5.11
CA VAL A 123 -14.04 -0.98 6.19
C VAL A 123 -14.57 -0.54 7.55
N SER A 124 -14.87 -1.50 8.42
CA SER A 124 -15.22 -1.26 9.83
C SER A 124 -14.07 -1.65 10.76
N ILE A 125 -13.65 -0.71 11.60
CA ILE A 125 -12.52 -0.89 12.55
C ILE A 125 -12.97 -1.11 14.00
N ALA A 126 -14.25 -1.43 14.21
CA ALA A 126 -14.86 -1.40 15.53
C ALA A 126 -14.63 -2.67 16.37
N GLY A 127 -13.91 -3.67 15.86
CA GLY A 127 -13.67 -4.93 16.57
C GLY A 127 -12.21 -5.39 16.52
N GLY A 128 -11.89 -6.38 17.36
CA GLY A 128 -10.58 -7.03 17.40
C GLY A 128 -9.64 -6.44 18.44
N ARG A 129 -8.37 -6.86 18.37
CA ARG A 129 -7.28 -6.16 19.09
C ARG A 129 -7.18 -4.74 18.51
N LYS A 130 -6.85 -3.75 19.35
CA LYS A 130 -6.72 -2.33 18.93
C LYS A 130 -5.82 -2.14 17.70
N THR A 131 -4.79 -2.97 17.57
CA THR A 131 -3.86 -2.98 16.43
C THR A 131 -4.51 -3.41 15.12
N MET A 132 -5.52 -4.30 15.14
CA MET A 132 -6.25 -4.71 13.94
C MET A 132 -6.99 -3.54 13.29
N GLY A 133 -7.71 -2.74 14.09
CA GLY A 133 -8.39 -1.55 13.59
C GLY A 133 -7.42 -0.51 13.03
N PHE A 134 -6.27 -0.33 13.68
CA PHE A 134 -5.20 0.54 13.18
C PHE A 134 -4.69 0.07 11.81
N TYR A 135 -4.28 -1.19 11.67
CA TYR A 135 -3.76 -1.70 10.40
C TYR A 135 -4.82 -1.78 9.30
N ALA A 136 -6.09 -2.04 9.63
CA ALA A 136 -7.16 -2.04 8.63
C ALA A 136 -7.38 -0.64 8.04
N GLY A 137 -7.41 0.39 8.90
CA GLY A 137 -7.47 1.78 8.45
C GLY A 137 -6.23 2.22 7.67
N TYR A 138 -5.05 1.72 8.06
CA TYR A 138 -3.80 2.07 7.41
C TYR A 138 -3.62 1.35 6.05
N ALA A 139 -3.99 0.08 5.95
CA ALA A 139 -4.10 -0.64 4.67
C ALA A 139 -5.07 0.07 3.74
N LEU A 140 -6.24 0.51 4.23
CA LEU A 140 -7.15 1.31 3.42
C LEU A 140 -6.57 2.67 3.02
N SER A 141 -5.70 3.27 3.83
CA SER A 141 -4.99 4.50 3.44
C SER A 141 -4.04 4.26 2.26
N LEU A 142 -3.39 3.09 2.21
CA LEU A 142 -2.49 2.69 1.12
C LEU A 142 -3.23 2.31 -0.16
N TYR A 143 -4.31 1.53 -0.07
CA TYR A 143 -4.98 0.90 -1.22
C TYR A 143 -6.37 1.44 -1.55
N GLY A 144 -6.97 2.22 -0.65
CA GLY A 144 -8.32 2.73 -0.78
C GLY A 144 -8.48 3.76 -1.89
N ARG A 145 -9.64 3.74 -2.51
CA ARG A 145 -10.04 4.55 -3.67
C ARG A 145 -11.03 5.65 -3.26
N PRO A 146 -11.43 6.55 -4.17
CA PRO A 146 -12.38 7.61 -3.86
C PRO A 146 -13.75 7.11 -3.36
N GLN A 147 -14.22 5.96 -3.84
CA GLN A 147 -15.49 5.36 -3.41
C GLN A 147 -15.41 4.58 -2.09
N ASP A 148 -14.21 4.20 -1.65
CA ASP A 148 -14.05 3.38 -0.45
C ASP A 148 -14.22 4.21 0.82
N ARG A 149 -14.69 3.59 1.91
CA ARG A 149 -15.09 4.24 3.17
C ARG A 149 -14.51 3.51 4.38
N LEU A 150 -14.32 4.25 5.47
CA LEU A 150 -13.87 3.76 6.76
C LEU A 150 -14.88 4.19 7.82
N SER A 151 -15.23 3.32 8.75
CA SER A 151 -16.10 3.70 9.86
C SER A 151 -15.82 2.94 11.15
N HIS A 152 -16.38 3.47 12.23
CA HIS A 152 -16.48 2.80 13.51
C HIS A 152 -17.94 2.85 13.98
N VAL A 153 -18.53 1.70 14.28
CA VAL A 153 -19.86 1.63 14.88
C VAL A 153 -19.77 1.81 16.39
N LEU A 154 -20.72 2.52 16.97
CA LEU A 154 -20.82 2.77 18.41
C LEU A 154 -22.24 2.40 18.84
N ILE A 155 -22.35 1.78 19.99
CA ILE A 155 -23.63 1.42 20.61
C ILE A 155 -23.75 2.14 21.95
N THR A 156 -24.97 2.36 22.41
CA THR A 156 -25.21 2.92 23.75
C THR A 156 -24.63 2.00 24.82
N GLU A 157 -23.93 2.56 25.82
CA GLU A 157 -23.15 1.83 26.84
C GLU A 157 -23.89 0.64 27.49
N GLN A 158 -25.19 0.81 27.78
CA GLN A 158 -26.01 -0.25 28.39
C GLN A 158 -26.10 -1.53 27.54
N PHE A 159 -25.98 -1.42 26.22
CA PHE A 159 -26.02 -2.55 25.29
C PHE A 159 -24.63 -3.13 24.99
N GLU A 160 -23.53 -2.43 25.29
CA GLU A 160 -22.17 -2.96 25.10
C GLU A 160 -21.93 -4.25 25.91
N GLN A 161 -22.53 -4.33 27.09
CA GLN A 161 -22.42 -5.47 28.00
C GLN A 161 -23.66 -6.39 27.97
N ALA A 162 -24.63 -6.07 27.11
CA ALA A 162 -25.84 -6.87 26.99
C ALA A 162 -25.52 -8.21 26.31
N ILE A 163 -25.97 -9.30 26.93
CA ILE A 163 -25.96 -10.62 26.34
C ILE A 163 -27.08 -10.67 25.30
N ASN A 164 -26.78 -11.27 24.15
CA ASN A 164 -27.73 -11.46 23.04
C ASN A 164 -28.30 -10.18 22.43
N PHE A 165 -27.70 -9.00 22.69
CA PHE A 165 -27.90 -7.84 21.83
C PHE A 165 -27.02 -8.00 20.57
N PHE A 166 -27.60 -7.75 19.40
CA PHE A 166 -26.91 -7.89 18.12
C PHE A 166 -27.23 -6.75 17.15
N TYR A 167 -28.46 -6.26 17.17
CA TYR A 167 -28.93 -5.15 16.37
C TYR A 167 -30.24 -4.62 16.98
N PRO A 168 -30.62 -3.36 16.69
CA PRO A 168 -31.94 -2.87 17.05
C PRO A 168 -33.02 -3.64 16.29
N THR A 169 -33.92 -4.31 17.00
CA THR A 169 -35.02 -5.09 16.42
C THR A 169 -36.20 -4.20 16.02
N PRO A 170 -37.05 -4.56 15.04
CA PRO A 170 -38.25 -3.80 14.70
C PRO A 170 -39.40 -3.99 15.71
N TYR A 171 -39.22 -4.90 16.67
CA TYR A 171 -40.15 -5.22 17.76
C TYR A 171 -39.43 -5.19 19.11
N SER A 172 -40.20 -5.10 20.20
CA SER A 172 -39.66 -5.15 21.56
C SER A 172 -38.93 -6.47 21.84
N TYR A 173 -37.66 -6.37 22.25
CA TYR A 173 -36.81 -7.51 22.62
C TYR A 173 -35.93 -7.12 23.81
N LEU A 174 -36.31 -7.57 25.00
CA LEU A 174 -35.57 -7.28 26.22
C LEU A 174 -34.26 -8.06 26.26
N VAL A 175 -33.17 -7.35 26.52
CA VAL A 175 -31.83 -7.92 26.69
C VAL A 175 -31.32 -7.71 28.10
N SER A 176 -30.53 -8.67 28.59
CA SER A 176 -30.00 -8.68 29.94
C SER A 176 -28.47 -8.66 29.94
N ASN A 177 -27.88 -8.19 31.03
CA ASN A 177 -26.43 -8.33 31.25
C ASN A 177 -26.07 -9.73 31.77
N LYS A 178 -24.78 -9.93 32.09
CA LYS A 178 -24.24 -11.19 32.66
C LYS A 178 -24.83 -11.60 34.01
N ASN A 179 -25.47 -10.68 34.73
CA ASN A 179 -26.14 -10.94 36.01
C ASN A 179 -27.65 -11.17 35.83
N GLU A 180 -28.10 -11.44 34.59
CA GLU A 180 -29.50 -11.67 34.23
C GLU A 180 -30.44 -10.47 34.48
N VAL A 181 -29.88 -9.29 34.75
CA VAL A 181 -30.65 -8.06 34.91
C VAL A 181 -30.95 -7.47 33.54
N VAL A 182 -32.22 -7.19 33.27
CA VAL A 182 -32.66 -6.49 32.05
C VAL A 182 -32.01 -5.11 32.00
N VAL A 183 -31.26 -4.85 30.93
CA VAL A 183 -30.54 -3.58 30.72
C VAL A 183 -31.20 -2.69 29.67
N GLY A 184 -32.10 -3.23 28.86
CA GLY A 184 -32.85 -2.45 27.90
C GLY A 184 -33.67 -3.28 26.92
N ASP A 185 -34.39 -2.59 26.05
CA ASP A 185 -35.10 -3.16 24.91
C ASP A 185 -34.29 -2.86 23.64
N ALA A 186 -33.92 -3.89 22.89
CA ALA A 186 -33.15 -3.75 21.67
C ALA A 186 -33.84 -2.84 20.64
N ASN A 187 -35.17 -2.76 20.62
CA ASN A 187 -35.91 -1.84 19.73
C ASN A 187 -35.54 -0.37 19.94
N ASN A 188 -35.14 -0.01 21.15
CA ASN A 188 -34.79 1.35 21.56
C ASN A 188 -33.27 1.60 21.54
N ALA A 189 -32.48 0.67 21.02
CA ALA A 189 -31.03 0.81 20.99
C ALA A 189 -30.58 1.82 19.94
N ASP A 190 -29.82 2.83 20.37
CA ASP A 190 -29.17 3.75 19.45
C ASP A 190 -27.81 3.21 19.02
N VAL A 191 -27.70 2.92 17.72
CA VAL A 191 -26.45 2.57 17.04
C VAL A 191 -26.02 3.72 16.15
N TRP A 192 -24.81 4.23 16.38
CA TRP A 192 -24.20 5.29 15.59
C TRP A 192 -23.10 4.72 14.69
N LEU A 193 -23.06 5.18 13.44
CA LEU A 193 -21.94 4.92 12.55
C LEU A 193 -21.13 6.20 12.37
N SER A 194 -19.90 6.22 12.89
CA SER A 194 -18.97 7.31 12.67
C SER A 194 -18.12 7.01 11.43
N GLU A 195 -18.30 7.78 10.35
CA GLU A 195 -17.40 7.73 9.20
C GLU A 195 -16.09 8.44 9.53
N ILE A 196 -14.97 7.75 9.34
CA ILE A 196 -13.65 8.23 9.70
C ILE A 196 -12.96 8.72 8.42
N PRO A 197 -12.61 10.02 8.31
CA PRO A 197 -11.78 10.48 7.20
C PRO A 197 -10.38 9.85 7.30
N PHE A 198 -9.81 9.48 6.17
CA PHE A 198 -8.48 8.90 6.09
C PHE A 198 -7.73 9.42 4.86
N VAL A 199 -6.40 9.46 4.96
CA VAL A 199 -5.52 9.93 3.89
C VAL A 199 -5.45 8.87 2.81
N ARG A 200 -5.75 9.25 1.56
CA ARG A 200 -5.61 8.34 0.40
C ARG A 200 -4.24 8.52 -0.20
N MET A 201 -3.39 7.53 0.02
CA MET A 201 -2.03 7.50 -0.49
C MET A 201 -1.93 6.77 -1.82
N ARG A 202 -2.93 5.97 -2.21
CA ARG A 202 -2.90 5.14 -3.42
C ARG A 202 -2.43 5.89 -4.66
N SER A 203 -2.97 7.08 -4.94
CA SER A 203 -2.58 7.88 -6.11
C SER A 203 -1.20 8.54 -6.00
N LEU A 204 -0.62 8.59 -4.80
CA LEU A 204 0.71 9.14 -4.52
C LEU A 204 1.77 8.03 -4.51
N LEU A 205 1.34 6.78 -4.46
CA LEU A 205 2.19 5.61 -4.52
C LEU A 205 2.13 5.05 -5.94
N ASP A 206 3.28 4.66 -6.45
CA ASP A 206 3.37 4.07 -7.76
C ASP A 206 2.84 2.62 -7.71
N GLU A 207 1.64 2.40 -8.25
CA GLU A 207 0.93 1.12 -8.18
C GLU A 207 1.75 -0.02 -8.80
N GLU A 208 2.54 0.26 -9.84
CA GLU A 208 3.33 -0.76 -10.56
C GLU A 208 4.61 -1.17 -9.83
N SER A 209 5.09 -0.41 -8.84
CA SER A 209 6.39 -0.67 -8.19
C SER A 209 6.36 -0.78 -6.67
N ILE A 210 5.50 -0.02 -5.99
CA ILE A 210 5.48 0.04 -4.52
C ILE A 210 4.39 -0.87 -3.94
N LEU A 211 3.26 -1.04 -4.63
CA LEU A 211 2.08 -1.71 -4.10
C LEU A 211 1.91 -3.17 -4.59
N SER A 212 2.67 -3.59 -5.61
CA SER A 212 2.59 -4.95 -6.17
C SER A 212 3.31 -5.98 -5.29
N ASN A 213 2.59 -6.94 -4.74
CA ASN A 213 3.10 -8.15 -4.06
C ASN A 213 4.07 -7.92 -2.88
N LYS A 214 3.98 -6.77 -2.20
CA LYS A 214 4.75 -6.50 -0.97
C LYS A 214 3.88 -6.61 0.27
N GLY A 215 4.46 -7.13 1.35
CA GLY A 215 3.86 -7.08 2.70
C GLY A 215 3.85 -5.66 3.24
N PHE A 216 3.11 -5.44 4.33
CA PHE A 216 2.99 -4.16 5.00
C PHE A 216 4.35 -3.59 5.42
N SER A 217 5.15 -4.40 6.13
CA SER A 217 6.47 -4.01 6.62
C SER A 217 7.39 -3.59 5.47
N GLU A 218 7.30 -4.28 4.34
CA GLU A 218 8.12 -3.99 3.16
C GLU A 218 7.71 -2.67 2.48
N ILE A 219 6.42 -2.36 2.43
CA ILE A 219 5.91 -1.08 1.90
C ILE A 219 6.39 0.07 2.77
N VAL A 220 6.25 -0.04 4.11
CA VAL A 220 6.74 0.98 5.04
C VAL A 220 8.24 1.19 4.87
N ALA A 221 9.03 0.11 4.84
CA ALA A 221 10.47 0.19 4.64
C ALA A 221 10.84 0.85 3.29
N THR A 222 10.09 0.55 2.23
CA THR A 222 10.29 1.14 0.89
C THR A 222 10.00 2.64 0.90
N ILE A 223 8.89 3.06 1.52
CA ILE A 223 8.51 4.47 1.63
C ILE A 223 9.54 5.22 2.49
N ASP A 224 9.88 4.71 3.66
CA ASP A 224 10.86 5.33 4.57
C ASP A 224 12.22 5.50 3.91
N LYS A 225 12.67 4.50 3.15
CA LYS A 225 13.90 4.60 2.36
C LYS A 225 13.83 5.72 1.33
N SER A 226 12.68 5.92 0.69
CA SER A 226 12.48 7.00 -0.28
C SER A 226 12.46 8.40 0.33
N LEU A 227 12.28 8.52 1.65
CA LEU A 227 12.24 9.79 2.38
C LEU A 227 13.59 10.18 2.99
N LYS A 228 14.55 9.24 3.08
CA LYS A 228 15.90 9.55 3.57
C LYS A 228 16.65 10.44 2.57
N PRO A 229 17.52 11.35 3.05
CA PRO A 229 18.43 12.09 2.18
C PRO A 229 19.23 11.11 1.31
N ILE A 230 19.25 11.35 0.00
CA ILE A 230 19.99 10.50 -0.92
C ILE A 230 21.48 10.69 -0.65
N GLN A 231 22.21 9.58 -0.53
CA GLN A 231 23.67 9.58 -0.63
C GLN A 231 24.04 8.67 -1.80
N LEU A 232 24.42 9.29 -2.91
CA LEU A 232 24.82 8.61 -4.12
C LEU A 232 26.33 8.32 -4.06
N GLN A 233 26.69 7.04 -3.96
CA GLN A 233 28.09 6.62 -4.04
C GLN A 233 28.34 5.95 -5.39
N ILE A 234 29.39 6.36 -6.09
CA ILE A 234 29.79 5.81 -7.38
C ILE A 234 31.19 5.22 -7.21
N ILE A 235 31.30 3.90 -7.29
CA ILE A 235 32.58 3.21 -7.15
C ILE A 235 33.20 3.03 -8.54
N ASN A 236 34.29 3.77 -8.80
CA ASN A 236 35.02 3.73 -10.06
C ASN A 236 36.12 2.65 -10.03
N ASN A 237 35.68 1.40 -10.01
CA ASN A 237 36.53 0.22 -10.16
C ASN A 237 35.89 -0.78 -11.14
N ASP A 238 36.51 -1.95 -11.33
CA ASP A 238 36.03 -2.99 -12.25
C ASP A 238 34.61 -3.49 -11.95
N GLU A 239 34.04 -3.17 -10.78
CA GLU A 239 32.67 -3.52 -10.45
C GLU A 239 31.63 -2.58 -11.08
N ARG A 240 31.96 -1.29 -11.32
CA ARG A 240 31.07 -0.26 -11.90
C ARG A 240 29.71 -0.18 -11.21
N LYS A 241 29.75 0.04 -9.90
CA LYS A 241 28.54 0.03 -9.07
C LYS A 241 28.18 1.45 -8.64
N VAL A 242 26.89 1.73 -8.70
CA VAL A 242 26.26 2.91 -8.11
C VAL A 242 25.49 2.43 -6.89
N PHE A 243 25.63 3.10 -5.74
CA PHE A 243 24.98 2.74 -4.49
C PHE A 243 24.06 3.87 -3.99
N ILE A 244 22.97 3.45 -3.35
CA ILE A 244 22.13 4.29 -2.50
C ILE A 244 21.89 3.53 -1.20
N GLY A 245 22.55 3.97 -0.13
CA GLY A 245 22.62 3.20 1.12
C GLY A 245 23.28 1.84 0.88
N ASN A 246 22.57 0.75 1.17
CA ASN A 246 23.07 -0.62 1.02
C ASN A 246 22.74 -1.26 -0.35
N ASP A 247 21.87 -0.63 -1.15
CA ASP A 247 21.50 -1.16 -2.46
C ASP A 247 22.49 -0.71 -3.52
N PHE A 248 22.72 -1.55 -4.53
CA PHE A 248 23.58 -1.21 -5.65
C PHE A 248 23.00 -1.59 -7.00
N CYS A 249 23.42 -0.85 -8.02
CA CYS A 249 23.17 -1.14 -9.42
C CYS A 249 24.50 -1.24 -10.16
N LYS A 250 24.73 -2.38 -10.83
CA LYS A 250 25.91 -2.59 -11.69
C LYS A 250 25.62 -2.09 -13.11
N LEU A 251 26.45 -1.18 -13.58
CA LEU A 251 26.36 -0.61 -14.92
C LEU A 251 27.34 -1.30 -15.90
N SER A 252 26.95 -1.35 -17.17
CA SER A 252 27.88 -1.74 -18.24
C SER A 252 28.96 -0.65 -18.42
N PRO A 253 30.10 -0.94 -19.06
CA PRO A 253 31.12 0.09 -19.30
C PRO A 253 30.57 1.35 -19.98
N LYS A 254 29.64 1.17 -20.94
CA LYS A 254 28.98 2.26 -21.66
C LYS A 254 28.12 3.12 -20.74
N GLU A 255 27.24 2.47 -19.97
CA GLU A 255 26.34 3.12 -19.02
C GLU A 255 27.11 3.83 -17.91
N PHE A 256 28.12 3.15 -17.35
CA PHE A 256 28.93 3.66 -16.26
C PHE A 256 29.72 4.89 -16.69
N SER A 257 30.31 4.88 -17.89
CA SER A 257 31.08 6.02 -18.39
C SER A 257 30.22 7.26 -18.55
N LEU A 258 28.99 7.13 -19.09
CA LEU A 258 28.08 8.27 -19.22
C LEU A 258 27.64 8.78 -17.84
N TYR A 259 27.32 7.86 -16.93
CA TYR A 259 26.85 8.21 -15.59
C TYR A 259 27.93 8.86 -14.73
N LEU A 260 29.17 8.36 -14.79
CA LEU A 260 30.30 8.94 -14.07
C LEU A 260 30.61 10.34 -14.58
N VAL A 261 30.66 10.56 -15.90
CA VAL A 261 30.86 11.91 -16.46
C VAL A 261 29.76 12.87 -16.01
N ALA A 262 28.49 12.44 -16.03
CA ALA A 262 27.39 13.28 -15.54
C ALA A 262 27.53 13.64 -14.05
N ALA A 263 28.02 12.71 -13.23
CA ALA A 263 28.27 12.94 -11.81
C ALA A 263 29.47 13.89 -11.57
N GLU A 264 30.56 13.70 -12.31
CA GLU A 264 31.73 14.60 -12.27
C GLU A 264 31.34 16.03 -12.66
N LEU A 265 30.54 16.19 -13.72
CA LEU A 265 30.05 17.51 -14.15
C LEU A 265 29.12 18.13 -13.12
N ARG A 266 28.25 17.34 -12.48
CA ARG A 266 27.42 17.84 -11.39
C ARG A 266 28.25 18.42 -10.25
N LEU A 267 29.33 17.73 -9.85
CA LEU A 267 30.26 18.23 -8.82
C LEU A 267 31.00 19.52 -9.22
N LEU A 268 31.05 19.83 -10.53
CA LEU A 268 31.61 21.05 -11.08
C LEU A 268 30.55 22.14 -11.36
N GLY A 269 29.26 21.87 -11.13
CA GLY A 269 28.16 22.76 -11.49
C GLY A 269 27.91 22.84 -13.01
N GLU A 270 28.39 21.87 -13.78
CA GLU A 270 28.24 21.77 -15.24
C GLU A 270 27.19 20.69 -15.62
N THR A 271 26.69 20.72 -16.86
CA THR A 271 25.78 19.71 -17.40
C THR A 271 26.24 19.18 -18.75
N LEU A 272 25.79 17.98 -19.11
CA LEU A 272 26.03 17.39 -20.43
C LEU A 272 25.16 18.06 -21.48
N ARG A 273 25.75 18.40 -22.62
CA ARG A 273 25.00 18.69 -23.83
C ARG A 273 24.28 17.43 -24.33
N TYR A 274 23.01 17.57 -24.68
CA TYR A 274 22.24 16.51 -25.33
C TYR A 274 22.29 16.70 -26.86
N PRO A 275 22.83 15.75 -27.63
CA PRO A 275 22.95 15.90 -29.08
C PRO A 275 21.58 16.00 -29.75
N SER A 276 21.47 16.78 -30.82
CA SER A 276 20.25 16.87 -31.62
C SER A 276 20.14 15.69 -32.57
N LYS A 277 18.92 15.17 -32.75
CA LYS A 277 18.63 14.18 -33.79
C LYS A 277 18.63 14.78 -35.20
N ASP A 278 18.39 16.09 -35.29
CA ASP A 278 18.15 16.78 -36.56
C ASP A 278 19.44 17.36 -37.18
N ILE A 279 20.57 17.26 -36.47
CA ILE A 279 21.87 17.77 -36.91
C ILE A 279 22.78 16.57 -37.15
N ASP A 280 23.21 16.38 -38.41
CA ASP A 280 24.11 15.29 -38.76
C ASP A 280 25.50 15.49 -38.12
N GLY A 281 26.07 14.40 -37.60
CA GLY A 281 27.35 14.41 -36.87
C GLY A 281 27.31 15.12 -35.51
N ASP A 282 26.13 15.41 -34.96
CA ASP A 282 26.01 16.09 -33.67
C ASP A 282 26.30 15.16 -32.48
N THR A 283 27.14 15.62 -31.54
CA THR A 283 27.64 14.81 -30.43
C THR A 283 27.71 15.58 -29.12
N ILE A 284 27.97 14.92 -28.00
CA ILE A 284 28.33 15.64 -26.77
C ILE A 284 29.61 16.47 -26.97
N ASP A 285 29.86 17.45 -26.10
CA ASP A 285 31.03 18.32 -26.21
C ASP A 285 32.33 17.52 -26.24
N SER A 286 33.31 17.97 -27.03
CA SER A 286 34.57 17.23 -27.26
C SER A 286 35.35 16.92 -25.98
N LYS A 287 35.34 17.83 -25.00
CA LYS A 287 35.91 17.62 -23.66
C LYS A 287 35.23 16.47 -22.93
N HIS A 288 33.89 16.43 -22.95
CA HIS A 288 33.08 15.40 -22.31
C HIS A 288 33.22 14.05 -23.04
N MET A 289 33.31 14.07 -24.37
CA MET A 289 33.57 12.89 -25.21
C MET A 289 34.93 12.25 -24.88
N LYS A 290 35.97 13.06 -24.73
CA LYS A 290 37.29 12.58 -24.35
C LYS A 290 37.25 11.91 -22.97
N ARG A 291 36.65 12.57 -21.98
CA ARG A 291 36.50 12.01 -20.63
C ARG A 291 35.68 10.73 -20.62
N PHE A 292 34.58 10.68 -21.38
CA PHE A 292 33.77 9.48 -21.56
C PHE A 292 34.62 8.31 -22.08
N ASN A 293 35.42 8.51 -23.13
CA ASN A 293 36.24 7.47 -23.72
C ASN A 293 37.40 7.04 -22.81
N GLU A 294 37.98 7.94 -22.00
CA GLU A 294 38.95 7.59 -20.96
C GLU A 294 38.37 6.60 -19.96
N VAL A 295 37.18 6.89 -19.42
CA VAL A 295 36.49 5.99 -18.48
C VAL A 295 36.07 4.69 -19.18
N TYR A 296 35.54 4.78 -20.39
CA TYR A 296 35.10 3.61 -21.15
C TYR A 296 36.25 2.62 -21.39
N ASN A 297 37.42 3.14 -21.78
CA ASN A 297 38.61 2.33 -22.05
C ASN A 297 39.19 1.64 -20.81
N GLN A 298 38.96 2.18 -19.61
CA GLN A 298 39.33 1.52 -18.35
C GLN A 298 38.50 0.25 -18.10
N HIS A 299 37.27 0.21 -18.60
CA HIS A 299 36.28 -0.82 -18.21
C HIS A 299 35.83 -1.73 -19.35
N LYS A 300 36.14 -1.40 -20.60
CA LYS A 300 35.69 -2.16 -21.77
C LYS A 300 36.35 -3.53 -21.86
N SER A 301 35.73 -4.42 -22.62
CA SER A 301 36.35 -5.70 -22.99
C SER A 301 37.48 -5.49 -24.00
N ILE A 302 38.48 -6.39 -23.99
CA ILE A 302 39.71 -6.31 -24.81
C ILE A 302 39.43 -6.08 -26.32
N ASN A 303 38.35 -6.65 -26.85
CA ASN A 303 38.03 -6.57 -28.29
C ASN A 303 37.07 -5.41 -28.65
N ALA A 304 36.73 -4.53 -27.72
CA ALA A 304 35.84 -3.41 -27.99
C ALA A 304 36.60 -2.23 -28.61
N VAL A 305 35.90 -1.43 -29.43
CA VAL A 305 36.45 -0.22 -30.08
C VAL A 305 36.99 0.76 -29.04
N ASP A 306 38.11 1.43 -29.31
CA ASP A 306 38.76 2.40 -28.41
C ASP A 306 38.05 3.76 -28.34
N GLU A 307 37.37 4.13 -29.41
CA GLU A 307 36.74 5.44 -29.53
C GLU A 307 35.26 5.28 -29.85
N VAL A 308 34.44 5.76 -28.92
CA VAL A 308 32.99 5.78 -29.01
C VAL A 308 32.54 7.21 -29.28
N ILE A 309 31.74 7.37 -30.32
CA ILE A 309 31.04 8.62 -30.61
C ILE A 309 29.69 8.57 -29.89
N VAL A 310 29.49 9.48 -28.94
CA VAL A 310 28.23 9.66 -28.21
C VAL A 310 27.36 10.68 -28.97
N ASP A 311 26.63 10.17 -29.96
CA ASP A 311 25.58 10.87 -30.71
C ASP A 311 24.21 10.78 -30.02
N TYR A 312 23.15 11.28 -30.68
CA TYR A 312 21.78 11.25 -30.16
C TYR A 312 21.32 9.84 -29.79
N ASP A 313 21.47 8.87 -30.70
CA ASP A 313 20.95 7.51 -30.52
C ASP A 313 21.72 6.80 -29.40
N TYR A 314 23.03 6.97 -29.35
CA TYR A 314 23.86 6.42 -28.28
C TYR A 314 23.45 6.99 -26.91
N PHE A 315 23.33 8.31 -26.81
CA PHE A 315 22.98 8.99 -25.56
C PHE A 315 21.58 8.57 -25.09
N SER A 316 20.59 8.62 -25.98
CA SER A 316 19.19 8.28 -25.67
C SER A 316 19.01 6.82 -25.24
N ASN A 317 19.65 5.88 -25.96
CA ASN A 317 19.59 4.46 -25.63
C ASN A 317 20.29 4.15 -24.29
N THR A 318 21.41 4.82 -24.03
CA THR A 318 22.15 4.65 -22.77
C THR A 318 21.34 5.18 -21.59
N LEU A 319 20.75 6.37 -21.70
CA LEU A 319 19.84 6.91 -20.68
C LEU A 319 18.67 5.96 -20.38
N SER A 320 18.02 5.46 -21.42
CA SER A 320 16.88 4.55 -21.29
C SER A 320 17.26 3.28 -20.55
N THR A 321 18.45 2.75 -20.83
CA THR A 321 18.97 1.54 -20.20
C THR A 321 19.34 1.78 -18.73
N ILE A 322 19.99 2.91 -18.41
CA ILE A 322 20.30 3.30 -17.03
C ILE A 322 19.01 3.44 -16.23
N LYS A 323 18.03 4.21 -16.74
CA LYS A 323 16.74 4.41 -16.06
C LYS A 323 16.04 3.09 -15.77
N ARG A 324 15.99 2.15 -16.73
CA ARG A 324 15.41 0.82 -16.51
C ARG A 324 16.13 0.03 -15.41
N LYS A 325 17.47 0.04 -15.40
CA LYS A 325 18.28 -0.65 -14.37
C LYS A 325 18.11 -0.03 -12.99
N PHE A 326 18.05 1.30 -12.91
CA PHE A 326 17.82 2.02 -11.66
C PHE A 326 16.41 1.79 -11.12
N LYS A 327 15.38 1.81 -11.97
CA LYS A 327 14.00 1.49 -11.55
C LYS A 327 13.92 0.12 -10.90
N LYS A 328 14.63 -0.86 -11.47
CA LYS A 328 14.72 -2.23 -10.91
C LYS A 328 15.51 -2.29 -9.60
N ALA A 329 16.60 -1.53 -9.48
CA ALA A 329 17.50 -1.61 -8.33
C ALA A 329 17.05 -0.75 -7.13
N PHE A 330 16.47 0.42 -7.39
CA PHE A 330 16.20 1.47 -6.39
C PHE A 330 14.73 1.89 -6.31
N GLY A 331 13.89 1.45 -7.25
CA GLY A 331 12.51 1.93 -7.38
C GLY A 331 12.39 3.25 -8.14
N ILE A 332 11.16 3.61 -8.50
CA ILE A 332 10.88 4.70 -9.46
C ILE A 332 11.21 6.07 -8.86
N LYS A 333 10.76 6.35 -7.64
CA LYS A 333 10.96 7.65 -6.97
C LYS A 333 12.44 8.00 -6.72
N LEU A 334 13.27 7.02 -6.35
CA LEU A 334 14.72 7.26 -6.22
C LEU A 334 15.37 7.43 -7.59
N THR A 335 14.93 6.66 -8.59
CA THR A 335 15.43 6.79 -9.97
C THR A 335 15.18 8.18 -10.54
N GLU A 336 14.01 8.78 -10.31
CA GLU A 336 13.70 10.14 -10.78
C GLU A 336 14.63 11.21 -10.17
N GLN A 337 15.16 10.96 -8.98
CA GLN A 337 16.09 11.88 -8.32
C GLN A 337 17.52 11.72 -8.84
N ILE A 338 17.97 10.49 -9.07
CA ILE A 338 19.37 10.21 -9.42
C ILE A 338 19.63 9.98 -10.91
N ALA A 339 18.60 9.81 -11.74
CA ALA A 339 18.79 9.65 -13.18
C ALA A 339 19.33 10.92 -13.82
N ILE A 340 20.11 10.75 -14.90
CA ILE A 340 20.46 11.87 -15.78
C ILE A 340 19.17 12.37 -16.42
N GLN A 341 18.88 13.65 -16.23
CA GLN A 341 17.69 14.31 -16.71
C GLN A 341 17.98 15.75 -17.10
N LYS A 342 17.03 16.37 -17.81
CA LYS A 342 17.17 17.75 -18.25
C LYS A 342 17.16 18.66 -17.03
N ASP A 343 18.17 19.50 -16.93
CA ASP A 343 18.26 20.58 -15.97
C ASP A 343 17.44 21.78 -16.50
N GLY A 344 16.51 22.25 -15.68
CA GLY A 344 15.65 23.39 -16.02
C GLY A 344 16.39 24.72 -16.05
N GLU A 345 17.51 24.85 -15.33
CA GLU A 345 18.26 26.11 -15.24
C GLU A 345 19.29 26.24 -16.35
N SER A 346 20.13 25.21 -16.55
CA SER A 346 21.17 25.23 -17.59
C SER A 346 20.69 24.77 -18.97
N GLY A 347 19.56 24.06 -19.05
CA GLY A 347 19.03 23.46 -20.28
C GLY A 347 19.76 22.21 -20.76
N GLY A 348 20.91 21.86 -20.15
CA GLY A 348 21.65 20.62 -20.39
C GLY A 348 21.08 19.44 -19.60
N PHE A 349 21.81 18.32 -19.57
CA PHE A 349 21.40 17.08 -18.90
C PHE A 349 22.40 16.70 -17.80
N GLY A 350 21.90 16.36 -16.62
CA GLY A 350 22.76 16.02 -15.49
C GLY A 350 22.01 15.29 -14.38
N ILE A 351 22.74 14.94 -13.33
CA ILE A 351 22.18 14.44 -12.08
C ILE A 351 21.83 15.66 -11.22
N LEU A 352 20.60 15.76 -10.71
CA LEU A 352 20.12 17.01 -10.10
C LEU A 352 20.18 17.04 -8.56
N ILE A 353 20.61 15.96 -7.90
CA ILE A 353 20.80 15.97 -6.44
C ILE A 353 21.92 16.93 -6.01
N SER A 354 22.00 17.25 -4.72
CA SER A 354 23.03 18.17 -4.21
C SER A 354 24.43 17.59 -4.39
N GLU A 355 25.42 18.43 -4.69
CA GLU A 355 26.83 18.04 -4.85
C GLU A 355 27.37 17.34 -3.60
N ARG A 356 26.97 17.79 -2.41
CA ARG A 356 27.37 17.17 -1.12
C ARG A 356 26.83 15.74 -0.93
N ASP A 357 25.83 15.37 -1.71
CA ASP A 357 25.16 14.07 -1.66
C ASP A 357 25.76 13.08 -2.66
N ILE A 358 26.78 13.50 -3.43
CA ILE A 358 27.50 12.69 -4.41
C ILE A 358 28.91 12.40 -3.88
N SER A 359 29.27 11.11 -3.84
CA SER A 359 30.63 10.66 -3.56
C SER A 359 31.11 9.74 -4.68
N ILE A 360 32.24 10.07 -5.28
CA ILE A 360 32.92 9.23 -6.26
C ILE A 360 34.16 8.66 -5.57
N ILE A 361 34.25 7.33 -5.53
CA ILE A 361 35.28 6.56 -4.79
C ILE A 361 36.11 5.75 -5.76
#